data_AF-A0A923ZA39-F1
#
_entry.id   AF-A0A923ZA39-F1
#
_cell.length_a   1.000
_cell.length_b   1.000
_cell.length_c   1.000
_cell.angle_alpha   90.00
_cell.angle_beta   90.00
_cell.angle_gamma   90.00
#
_symmetry.space_group_name_H-M   'P 1'
#
loop_
_entity.id
_entity.type
_entity.pdbx_description
1 polymer ?
#
loop_
_entity_poly.entity_id
_entity_poly.type
_entity_poly.pdbx_seq_one_letter_code
_entity_poly.pdbx_strand_id
1 'polypeptide(L)'
;EQWYLGDMRALGVEDPDIAPHATTSIAAMIAMMEVLVAKGNAYAAAGHVLFDVSSFKDYGRLSRRPLGEMIAGARVEVAPYKKSPADFVLWKPSTGDQPGWDSPWGRGRPGWHIECSAMIAEALGTTIDIHGGGQDLQFPHHENELAQSTCAHDGAPLAQIWMHNGFLNMGGSDKMSKSLGNIQTIPELLAQRHRGSHLRMALLSAHYRQPLEWNNALIGRTQRVVDRWRGGSLGNQRKGGQPHPSVVEALKDDLNTPEAIAALHKISQASDWAAFDASMQLLGIDYEQTAGGLSPQQEANAKVAIAARTAARAAKNFAESDRIRDELAAAGIVLEDGPGGTTWRRA
;
A
#
# COMPACT_ATOMS: atom_id res chain seq x y z
N GLU A 1 5.75 1.58 10.67
CA GLU A 1 6.15 0.58 9.66
C GLU A 1 5.56 -0.80 9.92
N GLN A 2 5.87 -1.46 11.04
CA GLN A 2 5.37 -2.84 11.30
C GLN A 2 3.85 -2.99 11.19
N TRP A 3 3.06 -2.03 11.68
CA TRP A 3 1.60 -2.04 11.50
C TRP A 3 1.18 -1.95 10.03
N TYR A 4 1.81 -1.05 9.26
CA TYR A 4 1.55 -0.92 7.82
C TYR A 4 1.86 -2.22 7.07
N LEU A 5 3.04 -2.82 7.31
CA LEU A 5 3.39 -4.10 6.68
C LEU A 5 2.45 -5.22 7.11
N GLY A 6 2.03 -5.25 8.38
CA GLY A 6 1.02 -6.18 8.88
C GLY A 6 -0.30 -6.06 8.11
N ASP A 7 -0.78 -4.83 7.89
CA ASP A 7 -2.00 -4.55 7.14
C ASP A 7 -1.87 -4.96 5.66
N MET A 8 -0.73 -4.67 5.03
CA MET A 8 -0.46 -5.05 3.64
C MET A 8 -0.41 -6.57 3.46
N ARG A 9 0.31 -7.29 4.33
CA ARG A 9 0.34 -8.76 4.33
C ARG A 9 -1.04 -9.37 4.58
N ALA A 10 -1.86 -8.74 5.42
CA ALA A 10 -3.23 -9.16 5.65
C ALA A 10 -4.10 -9.05 4.39
N LEU A 11 -3.72 -8.23 3.41
CA LEU A 11 -4.34 -8.15 2.08
C LEU A 11 -3.62 -8.99 1.00
N GLY A 12 -2.68 -9.86 1.39
CA GLY A 12 -1.90 -10.68 0.46
C GLY A 12 -0.88 -9.89 -0.37
N VAL A 13 -0.44 -8.73 0.11
CA VAL A 13 0.66 -7.96 -0.49
C VAL A 13 1.98 -8.45 0.10
N GLU A 14 2.97 -8.70 -0.75
CA GLU A 14 4.31 -9.10 -0.34
C GLU A 14 5.09 -7.91 0.26
N ASP A 15 6.11 -8.22 1.06
CA ASP A 15 7.01 -7.19 1.54
C ASP A 15 7.88 -6.66 0.41
N PRO A 16 8.23 -5.35 0.42
CA PRO A 16 9.21 -4.84 -0.52
C PRO A 16 10.59 -5.46 -0.25
N ASP A 17 11.36 -5.73 -1.31
CA ASP A 17 12.75 -6.19 -1.20
C ASP A 17 13.63 -5.15 -0.50
N ILE A 18 13.34 -3.86 -0.72
CA ILE A 18 14.06 -2.71 -0.16
C ILE A 18 13.04 -1.69 0.37
N ALA A 19 13.17 -1.31 1.64
CA ALA A 19 12.34 -0.29 2.30
C ALA A 19 13.22 0.83 2.87
N PRO A 20 13.72 1.77 2.05
CA PRO A 20 14.55 2.86 2.54
C PRO A 20 13.72 3.84 3.38
N HIS A 21 14.34 4.41 4.41
CA HIS A 21 13.69 5.41 5.27
C HIS A 21 14.26 6.80 4.98
N ALA A 22 13.38 7.79 4.82
CA ALA A 22 13.80 9.17 4.60
C ALA A 22 14.78 9.68 5.68
N THR A 23 14.58 9.25 6.93
CA THR A 23 15.44 9.59 8.07
C THR A 23 16.87 9.06 7.98
N THR A 24 17.12 8.01 7.19
CA THR A 24 18.46 7.44 7.00
C THR A 24 19.14 7.95 5.71
N SER A 25 18.37 8.48 4.75
CA SER A 25 18.89 8.95 3.46
C SER A 25 19.08 10.48 3.38
N ILE A 26 19.16 11.16 4.52
CA ILE A 26 19.33 12.63 4.58
C ILE A 26 20.58 13.11 3.83
N ALA A 27 21.68 12.37 3.92
CA ALA A 27 22.92 12.72 3.22
C ALA A 27 22.75 12.68 1.69
N ALA A 28 22.06 11.67 1.16
CA ALA A 28 21.75 11.56 -0.26
C ALA A 28 20.84 12.71 -0.73
N MET A 29 19.84 13.08 0.08
CA MET A 29 18.95 14.22 -0.21
C MET A 29 19.74 15.54 -0.27
N ILE A 30 20.63 15.79 0.71
CA ILE A 30 21.49 16.98 0.73
C ILE A 30 22.38 17.01 -0.50
N ALA A 31 23.05 15.91 -0.83
CA ALA A 31 23.92 15.82 -2.00
C ALA A 31 23.17 16.12 -3.32
N MET A 32 21.96 15.58 -3.49
CA MET A 32 21.14 15.89 -4.67
C MET A 32 20.73 17.37 -4.71
N MET A 33 20.40 17.97 -3.57
CA MET A 33 20.10 19.40 -3.49
C MET A 33 21.30 20.28 -3.85
N GLU A 34 22.51 19.92 -3.40
CA GLU A 34 23.75 20.64 -3.76
C GLU A 34 23.98 20.60 -5.27
N VAL A 35 23.78 19.43 -5.91
CA VAL A 35 23.87 19.29 -7.37
C VAL A 35 22.84 20.17 -8.08
N LEU A 36 21.58 20.16 -7.63
CA LEU A 36 20.52 20.98 -8.21
C LEU A 36 20.81 22.48 -8.09
N VAL A 37 21.33 22.93 -6.94
CA VAL A 37 21.73 24.33 -6.73
C VAL A 37 22.91 24.69 -7.63
N ALA A 38 23.95 23.84 -7.70
CA ALA A 38 25.13 24.06 -8.53
C ALA A 38 24.78 24.14 -10.03
N LYS A 39 23.80 23.35 -10.48
CA LYS A 39 23.29 23.36 -11.86
C LYS A 39 22.28 24.49 -12.15
N GLY A 40 21.93 25.31 -11.16
CA GLY A 40 20.97 26.42 -11.33
C GLY A 40 19.50 25.99 -11.41
N ASN A 41 19.18 24.75 -11.03
CA ASN A 41 17.80 24.24 -10.97
C ASN A 41 17.16 24.41 -9.58
N ALA A 42 17.95 24.85 -8.60
CA ALA A 42 17.48 25.16 -7.26
C ALA A 42 18.19 26.39 -6.71
N TYR A 43 17.62 27.01 -5.67
CA TYR A 43 18.22 28.15 -4.99
C TYR A 43 17.93 28.14 -3.50
N ALA A 44 18.85 28.73 -2.73
CA ALA A 44 18.66 28.94 -1.30
C ALA A 44 18.03 30.31 -1.02
N ALA A 45 17.05 30.36 -0.12
CA ALA A 45 16.41 31.60 0.30
C ALA A 45 15.86 31.48 1.73
N ALA A 46 16.24 32.38 2.63
CA ALA A 46 15.76 32.40 4.02
C ALA A 46 15.85 31.02 4.72
N GLY A 47 16.99 30.34 4.57
CA GLY A 47 17.23 28.99 5.14
C GLY A 47 16.53 27.83 4.42
N HIS A 48 15.70 28.11 3.41
CA HIS A 48 15.10 27.10 2.56
C HIS A 48 16.01 26.79 1.37
N VAL A 49 15.80 25.62 0.77
CA VAL A 49 16.20 25.33 -0.61
C VAL A 49 14.94 25.06 -1.40
N LEU A 50 14.80 25.70 -2.55
CA LEU A 50 13.67 25.58 -3.45
C LEU A 50 14.11 25.14 -4.82
N PHE A 51 13.31 24.30 -5.47
CA PHE A 51 13.44 24.01 -6.89
C PHE A 51 12.87 25.17 -7.70
N ASP A 52 13.64 25.65 -8.66
CA ASP A 52 13.22 26.69 -9.60
C ASP A 52 12.47 26.02 -10.75
N VAL A 53 11.14 26.04 -10.72
CA VAL A 53 10.33 25.33 -11.73
C VAL A 53 10.56 25.89 -13.13
N SER A 54 10.92 27.18 -13.25
CA SER A 54 11.18 27.81 -14.54
C SER A 54 12.46 27.31 -15.21
N SER A 55 13.38 26.71 -14.44
CA SER A 55 14.62 26.12 -14.95
C SER A 55 14.39 24.84 -15.77
N PHE A 56 13.28 24.14 -15.52
CA PHE A 56 12.94 22.88 -16.19
C PHE A 56 11.81 23.08 -17.20
N LYS A 57 12.17 23.17 -18.48
CA LYS A 57 11.22 23.49 -19.58
C LYS A 57 10.12 22.45 -19.79
N ASP A 58 10.38 21.19 -19.42
CA ASP A 58 9.44 20.08 -19.60
C ASP A 58 8.52 19.88 -18.39
N TYR A 59 8.56 20.78 -17.40
CA TYR A 59 7.73 20.68 -16.21
C TYR A 59 6.23 20.68 -16.55
N GLY A 60 5.50 19.69 -16.04
CA GLY A 60 4.07 19.50 -16.32
C GLY A 60 3.78 18.47 -17.41
N ARG A 61 4.82 17.89 -18.03
CA ARG A 61 4.68 16.89 -19.10
C ARG A 61 4.02 15.60 -18.60
N LEU A 62 4.33 15.13 -17.38
CA LEU A 62 3.79 13.87 -16.87
C LEU A 62 2.28 13.98 -16.59
N SER A 63 1.90 15.05 -15.90
CA SER A 63 0.51 15.37 -15.55
C SER A 63 -0.30 15.97 -16.70
N ARG A 64 0.36 16.31 -17.82
CA ARG A 64 -0.21 17.04 -18.96
C ARG A 64 -0.84 18.37 -18.53
N ARG A 65 -0.21 19.05 -17.58
CA ARG A 65 -0.66 20.36 -17.05
C ARG A 65 0.41 21.40 -17.35
N PRO A 66 0.20 22.31 -18.32
CA PRO A 66 1.19 23.33 -18.63
C PRO A 66 1.31 24.33 -17.49
N LEU A 67 2.54 24.76 -17.19
CA LEU A 67 2.88 25.64 -16.07
C LEU A 67 2.05 26.94 -16.04
N GLY A 68 1.73 27.52 -17.19
CA GLY A 68 0.92 28.73 -17.29
C GLY A 68 -0.48 28.60 -16.70
N GLU A 69 -1.14 27.45 -16.90
CA GLU A 69 -2.47 27.17 -16.33
C GLU A 69 -2.39 26.97 -14.80
N MET A 70 -1.30 26.38 -14.33
CA MET A 70 -1.06 26.13 -12.91
C MET A 70 -0.86 27.42 -12.12
N ILE A 71 -0.10 28.36 -12.69
CA ILE A 71 0.15 29.68 -12.09
C ILE A 71 -1.12 30.52 -12.11
N ALA A 72 -1.90 30.49 -13.20
CA ALA A 72 -3.16 31.23 -13.30
C ALA A 72 -4.23 30.76 -12.27
N GLY A 73 -4.18 29.48 -11.87
CA GLY A 73 -5.05 28.92 -10.84
C GLY A 73 -4.61 29.19 -9.39
N ALA A 74 -3.36 29.60 -9.17
CA ALA A 74 -2.80 29.83 -7.85
C ALA A 74 -3.33 31.14 -7.23
N ARG A 75 -4.46 31.06 -6.52
CA ARG A 75 -5.09 32.20 -5.80
C ARG A 75 -4.40 32.54 -4.47
N VAL A 76 -3.14 32.16 -4.28
CA VAL A 76 -2.43 32.28 -2.99
C VAL A 76 -1.24 33.22 -3.17
N GLU A 77 -1.04 34.10 -2.19
CA GLU A 77 0.10 35.01 -2.14
C GLU A 77 1.41 34.22 -2.14
N VAL A 78 2.34 34.64 -3.00
CA VAL A 78 3.65 33.98 -3.14
C VAL A 78 4.43 34.21 -1.84
N ALA A 79 4.85 33.13 -1.19
CA ALA A 79 5.66 33.26 0.02
C ALA A 79 6.95 34.05 -0.30
N PRO A 80 7.38 34.99 0.56
CA PRO A 80 8.46 35.95 0.23
C PRO A 80 9.81 35.32 -0.17
N TYR A 81 10.03 34.05 0.20
CA TYR A 81 11.25 33.30 -0.11
C TYR A 81 11.18 32.56 -1.46
N LYS A 82 10.06 32.65 -2.20
CA LYS A 82 9.93 32.05 -3.54
C LYS A 82 10.09 33.11 -4.64
N LYS A 83 10.84 32.78 -5.69
CA LYS A 83 10.89 33.55 -6.94
C LYS A 83 9.60 33.39 -7.75
N SER A 84 8.99 32.20 -7.72
CA SER A 84 7.76 31.87 -8.42
C SER A 84 6.76 31.13 -7.52
N PRO A 85 5.43 31.32 -7.70
CA PRO A 85 4.42 30.53 -7.00
C PRO A 85 4.57 29.03 -7.20
N ALA A 86 5.06 28.60 -8.36
CA ALA A 86 5.21 27.20 -8.72
C ALA A 86 6.40 26.52 -8.03
N ASP A 87 7.40 27.28 -7.58
CA ASP A 87 8.61 26.73 -6.94
C ASP A 87 8.23 25.94 -5.69
N PHE A 88 8.87 24.79 -5.51
CA PHE A 88 8.57 23.89 -4.39
C PHE A 88 9.80 23.65 -3.52
N VAL A 89 9.55 23.31 -2.27
CA VAL A 89 10.59 23.19 -1.24
C VAL A 89 11.33 21.86 -1.40
N LEU A 90 12.66 21.94 -1.46
CA LEU A 90 13.58 20.80 -1.32
C LEU A 90 14.08 20.67 0.13
N TRP A 91 14.32 21.80 0.79
CA TRP A 91 14.73 21.86 2.21
C TRP A 91 13.96 22.95 2.96
N LYS A 92 13.44 22.61 4.14
CA LYS A 92 12.70 23.51 5.01
C LYS A 92 13.44 23.71 6.34
N PRO A 93 13.66 24.95 6.80
CA PRO A 93 14.17 25.21 8.15
C PRO A 93 13.34 24.52 9.24
N SER A 94 14.02 24.07 10.29
CA SER A 94 13.40 23.42 11.43
C SER A 94 13.78 24.13 12.71
N THR A 95 12.79 24.35 13.58
CA THR A 95 12.98 24.91 14.93
C THR A 95 13.51 23.83 15.88
N GLY A 96 14.01 24.22 17.07
CA GLY A 96 14.63 23.29 18.02
C GLY A 96 13.68 22.23 18.59
N ASP A 97 12.38 22.49 18.58
CA ASP A 97 11.30 21.59 19.00
C ASP A 97 10.82 20.65 17.88
N GLN A 98 11.29 20.84 16.65
CA GLN A 98 10.92 20.02 15.50
C GLN A 98 12.10 19.10 15.09
N PRO A 99 11.83 17.91 14.52
CA PRO A 99 12.88 17.08 13.93
C PRO A 99 13.68 17.88 12.89
N GLY A 100 14.99 17.73 12.90
CA GLY A 100 15.86 18.42 11.98
C GLY A 100 17.29 17.89 11.97
N TRP A 101 17.95 18.08 10.83
CA TRP A 101 19.32 17.69 10.55
C TRP A 101 20.10 18.91 10.11
N ASP A 102 21.42 18.86 10.29
CA ASP A 102 22.31 19.91 9.83
C ASP A 102 22.54 19.79 8.32
N SER A 103 22.67 20.92 7.66
CA SER A 103 22.91 21.01 6.21
C SER A 103 23.70 22.29 5.89
N PRO A 104 24.23 22.43 4.65
CA PRO A 104 24.86 23.66 4.19
C PRO A 104 23.97 24.91 4.31
N TRP A 105 22.65 24.73 4.38
CA TRP A 105 21.67 25.82 4.46
C TRP A 105 21.11 26.02 5.89
N GLY A 106 21.75 25.39 6.87
CA GLY A 106 21.33 25.41 8.27
C GLY A 106 20.42 24.24 8.64
N ARG A 107 20.03 24.20 9.92
CA ARG A 107 19.21 23.12 10.48
C ARG A 107 17.83 23.09 9.83
N GLY A 108 17.44 21.94 9.31
CA GLY A 108 16.17 21.78 8.60
C GLY A 108 15.77 20.35 8.38
N ARG A 109 14.85 20.15 7.43
CA ARG A 109 14.31 18.85 7.03
C ARG A 109 14.00 18.84 5.54
N PRO A 110 14.07 17.68 4.88
CA PRO A 110 13.74 17.58 3.47
C PRO A 110 12.27 17.94 3.21
N GLY A 111 12.00 18.41 2.00
CA GLY A 111 10.65 18.46 1.45
C GLY A 111 10.23 17.09 0.93
N TRP A 112 8.94 16.77 1.01
CA TRP A 112 8.42 15.44 0.69
C TRP A 112 8.89 14.87 -0.66
N HIS A 113 9.03 15.70 -1.69
CA HIS A 113 9.40 15.24 -3.05
C HIS A 113 10.86 14.79 -3.17
N ILE A 114 11.82 15.48 -2.50
CA ILE A 114 13.25 15.16 -2.66
C ILE A 114 13.62 13.82 -2.04
N GLU A 115 12.81 13.34 -1.09
CA GLU A 115 12.98 12.06 -0.44
C GLU A 115 12.97 10.93 -1.46
N CYS A 116 11.93 10.84 -2.29
CA CYS A 116 11.76 9.80 -3.29
C CYS A 116 12.87 9.82 -4.35
N SER A 117 13.13 10.99 -4.96
CA SER A 117 14.18 11.15 -5.98
C SER A 117 15.56 10.68 -5.49
N ALA A 118 15.95 11.11 -4.28
CA ALA A 118 17.25 10.76 -3.72
C ALA A 118 17.34 9.29 -3.30
N MET A 119 16.30 8.74 -2.67
CA MET A 119 16.29 7.33 -2.25
C MET A 119 16.27 6.37 -3.44
N ILE A 120 15.57 6.70 -4.53
CA ILE A 120 15.59 5.91 -5.76
C ILE A 120 16.99 5.91 -6.35
N ALA A 121 17.62 7.08 -6.49
CA ALA A 121 18.98 7.19 -7.03
C ALA A 121 20.00 6.41 -6.19
N GLU A 122 19.88 6.44 -4.87
CA GLU A 122 20.75 5.72 -3.93
C GLU A 122 20.57 4.20 -4.00
N ALA A 123 19.32 3.71 -4.05
CA ALA A 123 19.02 2.29 -3.95
C ALA A 123 19.00 1.55 -5.29
N LEU A 124 18.52 2.20 -6.36
CA LEU A 124 18.19 1.57 -7.64
C LEU A 124 18.94 2.21 -8.83
N GLY A 125 19.59 3.36 -8.62
CA GLY A 125 20.29 4.11 -9.66
C GLY A 125 19.44 5.20 -10.30
N THR A 126 20.00 5.86 -11.32
CA THR A 126 19.46 7.12 -11.88
C THR A 126 18.17 6.96 -12.68
N THR A 127 17.96 5.79 -13.28
CA THR A 127 16.81 5.49 -14.13
C THR A 127 16.29 4.10 -13.80
N ILE A 128 15.00 4.01 -13.47
CA ILE A 128 14.30 2.75 -13.18
C ILE A 128 13.31 2.38 -14.29
N ASP A 129 12.90 1.12 -14.34
CA ASP A 129 11.97 0.65 -15.37
C ASP A 129 10.55 1.17 -15.13
N ILE A 130 10.02 0.99 -13.92
CA ILE A 130 8.63 1.30 -13.57
C ILE A 130 8.60 2.13 -12.28
N HIS A 131 7.87 3.23 -12.30
CA HIS A 131 7.56 4.03 -11.12
C HIS A 131 6.05 4.11 -10.90
N GLY A 132 5.59 3.69 -9.72
CA GLY A 132 4.17 3.51 -9.39
C GLY A 132 3.65 4.48 -8.32
N GLY A 133 2.35 4.74 -8.29
CA GLY A 133 1.70 5.49 -7.21
C GLY A 133 0.20 5.70 -7.42
N GLY A 134 -0.46 6.36 -6.48
CA GLY A 134 -1.85 6.79 -6.65
C GLY A 134 -1.98 7.88 -7.73
N GLN A 135 -3.14 7.98 -8.38
CA GLN A 135 -3.41 9.03 -9.37
C GLN A 135 -3.23 10.45 -8.81
N ASP A 136 -3.46 10.66 -7.52
CA ASP A 136 -3.17 11.92 -6.81
C ASP A 136 -1.68 12.25 -6.74
N LEU A 137 -0.80 11.25 -6.77
CA LEU A 137 0.65 11.46 -6.76
C LEU A 137 1.18 11.92 -8.12
N GLN A 138 0.44 11.72 -9.21
CA GLN A 138 0.86 12.21 -10.54
C GLN A 138 1.19 13.71 -10.49
N PHE A 139 0.40 14.49 -9.76
CA PHE A 139 0.67 15.91 -9.56
C PHE A 139 0.30 16.38 -8.14
N PRO A 140 1.20 17.06 -7.40
CA PRO A 140 2.52 17.52 -7.85
C PRO A 140 3.65 16.51 -7.65
N HIS A 141 3.42 15.39 -6.95
CA HIS A 141 4.51 14.60 -6.39
C HIS A 141 5.46 14.01 -7.44
N HIS A 142 4.97 13.17 -8.34
CA HIS A 142 5.76 12.53 -9.38
C HIS A 142 6.27 13.52 -10.43
N GLU A 143 5.54 14.61 -10.71
CA GLU A 143 6.03 15.68 -11.58
C GLU A 143 7.27 16.36 -10.98
N ASN A 144 7.26 16.58 -9.66
CA ASN A 144 8.41 17.15 -8.93
C ASN A 144 9.57 16.16 -8.89
N GLU A 145 9.32 14.87 -8.67
CA GLU A 145 10.36 13.85 -8.68
C GLU A 145 11.05 13.73 -10.05
N LEU A 146 10.23 13.74 -11.11
CA LEU A 146 10.72 13.74 -12.49
C LEU A 146 11.62 14.95 -12.72
N ALA A 147 11.18 16.15 -12.34
CA ALA A 147 11.96 17.38 -12.52
C ALA A 147 13.27 17.36 -11.72
N GLN A 148 13.22 17.00 -10.43
CA GLN A 148 14.39 16.88 -9.56
C GLN A 148 15.41 15.89 -10.13
N SER A 149 14.97 14.67 -10.45
CA SER A 149 15.86 13.60 -10.91
C SER A 149 16.46 13.91 -12.27
N THR A 150 15.65 14.40 -13.21
CA THR A 150 16.11 14.77 -14.56
C THR A 150 17.15 15.88 -14.51
N CYS A 151 16.90 16.93 -13.71
CA CYS A 151 17.83 18.04 -13.56
C CYS A 151 19.09 17.66 -12.76
N ALA A 152 18.99 16.77 -11.78
CA ALA A 152 20.13 16.28 -11.03
C ALA A 152 21.04 15.38 -11.89
N HIS A 153 20.46 14.61 -12.80
CA HIS A 153 21.14 13.52 -13.54
C HIS A 153 21.32 13.80 -15.03
N ASP A 154 21.63 15.05 -15.40
CA ASP A 154 22.06 15.43 -16.74
C ASP A 154 21.07 15.05 -17.86
N GLY A 155 19.77 15.12 -17.54
CA GLY A 155 18.68 14.83 -18.47
C GLY A 155 18.27 13.36 -18.52
N ALA A 156 18.89 12.47 -17.74
CA ALA A 156 18.44 11.09 -17.62
C ALA A 156 17.01 11.03 -17.04
N PRO A 157 16.08 10.27 -17.65
CA PRO A 157 14.73 10.14 -17.12
C PRO A 157 14.76 9.34 -15.81
N LEU A 158 13.90 9.72 -14.85
CA LEU A 158 13.73 8.94 -13.61
C LEU A 158 13.18 7.54 -13.90
N ALA A 159 12.16 7.43 -14.75
CA ALA A 159 11.50 6.16 -15.03
C ALA A 159 11.09 6.03 -16.50
N GLN A 160 11.13 4.80 -17.04
CA GLN A 160 10.67 4.49 -18.40
C GLN A 160 9.14 4.42 -18.47
N ILE A 161 8.51 3.84 -17.45
CA ILE A 161 7.06 3.64 -17.35
C ILE A 161 6.55 4.25 -16.04
N TRP A 162 5.46 5.00 -16.14
CA TRP A 162 4.74 5.54 -14.99
C TRP A 162 3.39 4.85 -14.86
N MET A 163 3.10 4.26 -13.70
CA MET A 163 1.86 3.54 -13.43
C MET A 163 1.08 4.23 -12.30
N HIS A 164 -0.15 4.65 -12.58
CA HIS A 164 -1.00 5.33 -11.60
C HIS A 164 -2.31 4.57 -11.36
N ASN A 165 -2.62 4.20 -10.12
CA ASN A 165 -3.89 3.57 -9.77
C ASN A 165 -5.00 4.61 -9.51
N GLY A 166 -6.23 4.26 -9.88
CA GLY A 166 -7.43 5.07 -9.65
C GLY A 166 -7.82 5.16 -8.17
N PHE A 167 -8.77 6.06 -7.88
CA PHE A 167 -9.26 6.31 -6.52
C PHE A 167 -10.23 5.24 -6.03
N LEU A 168 -10.26 5.04 -4.71
CA LEU A 168 -11.37 4.39 -4.03
C LEU A 168 -12.39 5.44 -3.59
N ASN A 169 -13.64 5.27 -4.02
CA ASN A 169 -14.75 6.17 -3.70
C ASN A 169 -15.67 5.52 -2.67
N MET A 170 -15.92 6.18 -1.54
CA MET A 170 -16.65 5.57 -0.39
C MET A 170 -18.17 5.80 -0.42
N GLY A 171 -18.77 6.07 -1.59
CA GLY A 171 -20.20 6.38 -1.73
C GLY A 171 -20.60 7.74 -1.13
N GLY A 172 -20.80 8.75 -1.99
CA GLY A 172 -21.38 10.05 -1.63
C GLY A 172 -20.41 11.24 -1.58
N SER A 173 -19.10 11.01 -1.66
CA SER A 173 -18.11 12.06 -1.92
C SER A 173 -16.82 11.45 -2.49
N ASP A 174 -16.26 12.07 -3.54
CA ASP A 174 -15.03 11.64 -4.25
C ASP A 174 -13.74 11.70 -3.41
N LYS A 175 -13.84 11.88 -2.09
CA LYS A 175 -12.69 12.11 -1.22
C LYS A 175 -12.81 11.37 0.12
N MET A 176 -11.84 10.50 0.39
CA MET A 176 -11.57 10.02 1.75
C MET A 176 -11.03 11.18 2.59
N SER A 177 -11.65 11.48 3.73
CA SER A 177 -11.06 12.42 4.68
C SER A 177 -11.41 12.07 6.12
N LYS A 178 -10.43 12.22 7.03
CA LYS A 178 -10.64 12.00 8.47
C LYS A 178 -11.77 12.88 9.02
N SER A 179 -11.95 14.07 8.45
CA SER A 179 -13.01 15.02 8.82
C SER A 179 -14.42 14.58 8.45
N LEU A 180 -14.59 13.73 7.43
CA LEU A 180 -15.91 13.21 7.03
C LEU A 180 -16.29 11.92 7.76
N GLY A 181 -15.38 11.35 8.57
CA GLY A 181 -15.61 10.09 9.27
C GLY A 181 -15.84 8.89 8.34
N ASN A 182 -15.52 9.02 7.05
CA ASN A 182 -15.79 8.02 6.01
C ASN A 182 -14.58 7.14 5.67
N ILE A 183 -13.50 7.23 6.46
CA ILE A 183 -12.31 6.40 6.27
C ILE A 183 -12.53 5.07 6.97
N GLN A 184 -12.37 3.98 6.23
CA GLN A 184 -12.27 2.64 6.77
C GLN A 184 -10.81 2.19 6.70
N THR A 185 -10.27 1.73 7.81
CA THR A 185 -8.93 1.16 7.85
C THR A 185 -8.98 -0.36 7.67
N ILE A 186 -7.86 -0.95 7.23
CA ILE A 186 -7.74 -2.40 7.09
C ILE A 186 -8.01 -3.12 8.43
N PRO A 187 -7.42 -2.70 9.57
CA PRO A 187 -7.72 -3.31 10.87
C PRO A 187 -9.21 -3.27 11.24
N GLU A 188 -9.92 -2.17 10.96
CA GLU A 188 -11.35 -2.05 11.24
C GLU A 188 -12.18 -2.99 10.37
N LEU A 189 -11.85 -3.12 9.09
CA LEU A 189 -12.50 -4.05 8.18
C LEU A 189 -12.29 -5.51 8.61
N LEU A 190 -11.07 -5.86 9.03
CA LEU A 190 -10.76 -7.18 9.56
C LEU A 190 -11.50 -7.45 10.88
N ALA A 191 -11.59 -6.45 11.77
CA ALA A 191 -12.35 -6.55 13.02
C ALA A 191 -13.85 -6.77 12.77
N GLN A 192 -14.39 -6.27 11.66
CA GLN A 192 -15.75 -6.52 11.17
C GLN A 192 -15.94 -7.90 10.52
N ARG A 193 -14.98 -8.83 10.70
CA ARG A 193 -15.00 -10.22 10.20
C ARG A 193 -14.82 -10.35 8.68
N HIS A 194 -14.39 -9.30 7.99
CA HIS A 194 -13.93 -9.45 6.60
C HIS A 194 -12.58 -10.18 6.56
N ARG A 195 -12.36 -10.98 5.51
CA ARG A 195 -11.05 -11.61 5.26
C ARG A 195 -10.24 -10.79 4.27
N GLY A 196 -8.93 -10.84 4.42
CA GLY A 196 -7.96 -10.25 3.48
C GLY A 196 -8.25 -10.60 2.03
N SER A 197 -8.48 -11.89 1.77
CA SER A 197 -8.83 -12.43 0.46
C SER A 197 -10.12 -11.83 -0.13
N HIS A 198 -11.11 -11.50 0.72
CA HIS A 198 -12.36 -10.85 0.28
C HIS A 198 -12.10 -9.40 -0.09
N LEU A 199 -11.36 -8.68 0.74
CA LEU A 199 -11.00 -7.28 0.50
C LEU A 199 -10.11 -7.13 -0.74
N ARG A 200 -9.12 -8.01 -0.90
CA ARG A 200 -8.26 -8.06 -2.07
C ARG A 200 -9.06 -8.35 -3.34
N MET A 201 -9.95 -9.33 -3.32
CA MET A 201 -10.84 -9.61 -4.44
C MET A 201 -11.72 -8.40 -4.80
N ALA A 202 -12.22 -7.66 -3.80
CA ALA A 202 -12.96 -6.43 -4.04
C ALA A 202 -12.10 -5.37 -4.76
N LEU A 203 -10.86 -5.16 -4.32
CA LEU A 203 -9.93 -4.22 -4.95
C LEU A 203 -9.58 -4.61 -6.40
N LEU A 204 -9.40 -5.91 -6.67
CA LEU A 204 -9.08 -6.43 -8.00
C LEU A 204 -10.29 -6.54 -8.94
N SER A 205 -11.51 -6.27 -8.45
CA SER A 205 -12.74 -6.40 -9.23
C SER A 205 -12.93 -5.34 -10.32
N ALA A 206 -12.13 -4.27 -10.27
CA ALA A 206 -12.02 -3.25 -11.32
C ALA A 206 -10.58 -3.17 -11.81
N HIS A 207 -10.41 -2.69 -13.04
CA HIS A 207 -9.09 -2.42 -13.60
C HIS A 207 -8.38 -1.36 -12.74
N TYR A 208 -7.09 -1.54 -12.43
CA TYR A 208 -6.38 -0.71 -11.44
C TYR A 208 -6.40 0.80 -11.72
N ARG A 209 -6.54 1.19 -12.99
CA ARG A 209 -6.63 2.58 -13.48
C ARG A 209 -8.02 3.22 -13.33
N GLN A 210 -9.05 2.44 -13.00
CA GLN A 210 -10.42 2.93 -12.88
C GLN A 210 -10.74 3.28 -11.43
N PRO A 211 -11.57 4.31 -11.19
CA PRO A 211 -12.15 4.52 -9.88
C PRO A 211 -12.97 3.30 -9.45
N LEU A 212 -12.91 2.95 -8.17
CA LEU A 212 -13.67 1.84 -7.59
C LEU A 212 -14.58 2.35 -6.47
N GLU A 213 -15.89 2.17 -6.65
CA GLU A 213 -16.88 2.42 -5.63
C GLU A 213 -16.80 1.36 -4.52
N TRP A 214 -16.23 1.76 -3.39
CA TRP A 214 -16.04 0.94 -2.20
C TRP A 214 -17.24 1.03 -1.27
N ASN A 215 -17.98 -0.07 -1.14
CA ASN A 215 -19.15 -0.17 -0.28
C ASN A 215 -19.39 -1.61 0.19
N ASN A 216 -20.27 -1.77 1.18
CA ASN A 216 -20.61 -3.08 1.75
C ASN A 216 -21.22 -4.04 0.71
N ALA A 217 -21.88 -3.53 -0.34
CA ALA A 217 -22.45 -4.38 -1.39
C ALA A 217 -21.35 -5.01 -2.26
N LEU A 218 -20.28 -4.26 -2.57
CA LEU A 218 -19.09 -4.76 -3.26
C LEU A 218 -18.39 -5.84 -2.42
N ILE A 219 -18.11 -5.54 -1.15
CA ILE A 219 -17.45 -6.48 -0.22
C ILE A 219 -18.29 -7.76 -0.08
N GLY A 220 -19.60 -7.62 0.15
CA GLY A 220 -20.50 -8.76 0.29
C GLY A 220 -20.60 -9.61 -0.99
N ARG A 221 -20.53 -8.99 -2.18
CA ARG A 221 -20.54 -9.72 -3.45
C ARG A 221 -19.27 -10.54 -3.63
N THR A 222 -18.10 -9.91 -3.43
CA THR A 222 -16.80 -10.56 -3.60
C THR A 222 -16.58 -11.66 -2.56
N GLN A 223 -17.03 -11.45 -1.32
CA GLN A 223 -17.07 -12.49 -0.29
C GLN A 223 -17.81 -13.74 -0.76
N ARG A 224 -19.03 -13.62 -1.28
CA ARG A 224 -19.82 -14.77 -1.77
C ARG A 224 -19.13 -15.52 -2.91
N VAL A 225 -18.42 -14.81 -3.79
CA VAL A 225 -17.66 -15.42 -4.89
C VAL A 225 -16.48 -16.22 -4.35
N VAL A 226 -15.66 -15.61 -3.50
CA VAL A 226 -14.49 -16.24 -2.90
C VAL A 226 -14.88 -17.45 -2.05
N ASP A 227 -15.94 -17.34 -1.23
CA ASP A 227 -16.40 -18.43 -0.37
C ASP A 227 -16.93 -19.63 -1.18
N ARG A 228 -17.62 -19.36 -2.31
CA ARG A 228 -18.07 -20.41 -3.23
C ARG A 228 -16.89 -21.16 -3.85
N TRP A 229 -15.91 -20.42 -4.37
CA TRP A 229 -14.72 -21.02 -4.98
C TRP A 229 -13.88 -21.81 -3.97
N ARG A 230 -13.74 -21.29 -2.74
CA ARG A 230 -13.08 -22.00 -1.64
C ARG A 230 -13.73 -23.36 -1.39
N GLY A 231 -15.06 -23.43 -1.36
CA GLY A 231 -15.79 -24.67 -1.16
C GLY A 231 -15.52 -25.72 -2.25
N GLY A 232 -15.49 -25.30 -3.52
CA GLY A 232 -15.18 -26.18 -4.65
C GLY A 232 -13.73 -26.65 -4.67
N SER A 233 -12.78 -25.75 -4.39
CA SER A 233 -11.34 -26.07 -4.43
C SER A 233 -10.89 -26.96 -3.27
N LEU A 234 -11.31 -26.69 -2.02
CA LEU A 234 -10.91 -27.52 -0.86
C LEU A 234 -11.39 -28.98 -0.94
N GLY A 235 -12.47 -29.24 -1.68
CA GLY A 235 -13.00 -30.60 -1.86
C GLY A 235 -12.11 -31.51 -2.71
N ASN A 236 -11.11 -30.98 -3.43
CA ASN A 236 -10.44 -31.67 -4.54
C ASN A 236 -8.93 -32.00 -4.33
N GLN A 237 -8.42 -32.02 -3.09
CA GLN A 237 -7.02 -32.35 -2.72
C GLN A 237 -5.94 -31.67 -3.60
N ARG A 238 -5.53 -30.48 -3.19
CA ARG A 238 -4.67 -29.54 -3.92
C ARG A 238 -3.18 -29.91 -3.82
N LYS A 239 -2.45 -30.08 -4.93
CA LYS A 239 -0.99 -29.84 -5.03
C LYS A 239 -0.53 -29.64 -6.47
N GLY A 240 0.28 -28.61 -6.70
CA GLY A 240 1.02 -28.40 -7.94
C GLY A 240 0.15 -27.91 -9.10
N GLY A 241 0.70 -27.01 -9.91
CA GLY A 241 0.02 -26.41 -11.04
C GLY A 241 0.77 -25.18 -11.55
N GLN A 242 0.37 -24.70 -12.72
CA GLN A 242 0.79 -23.40 -13.26
C GLN A 242 -0.45 -22.53 -13.42
N PRO A 243 -0.33 -21.20 -13.29
CA PRO A 243 -1.44 -20.30 -13.59
C PRO A 243 -2.00 -20.60 -14.98
N HIS A 244 -3.32 -20.68 -15.09
CA HIS A 244 -3.97 -20.96 -16.36
C HIS A 244 -3.61 -19.89 -17.42
N PRO A 245 -3.27 -20.26 -18.66
CA PRO A 245 -2.83 -19.30 -19.68
C PRO A 245 -3.79 -18.13 -19.90
N SER A 246 -5.11 -18.36 -19.85
CA SER A 246 -6.09 -17.28 -20.02
C SER A 246 -6.03 -16.21 -18.92
N VAL A 247 -5.59 -16.57 -17.70
CA VAL A 247 -5.38 -15.62 -16.61
C VAL A 247 -4.11 -14.82 -16.87
N VAL A 248 -3.04 -15.47 -17.33
CA VAL A 248 -1.77 -14.81 -17.66
C VAL A 248 -1.93 -13.85 -18.83
N GLU A 249 -2.64 -14.24 -19.90
CA GLU A 249 -2.88 -13.37 -21.05
C GLU A 249 -3.73 -12.15 -20.69
N ALA A 250 -4.73 -12.31 -19.82
CA ALA A 250 -5.49 -11.16 -19.30
C ALA A 250 -4.58 -10.19 -18.53
N LEU A 251 -3.66 -10.68 -17.70
CA LEU A 251 -2.74 -9.82 -16.94
C LEU A 251 -1.69 -9.14 -17.83
N LYS A 252 -1.32 -9.72 -18.97
CA LYS A 252 -0.42 -9.08 -19.94
C LYS A 252 -1.04 -7.86 -20.60
N ASP A 253 -2.36 -7.79 -20.67
CA ASP A 253 -3.10 -6.61 -21.09
C ASP A 253 -3.27 -5.65 -19.90
N ASP A 254 -2.23 -4.85 -19.61
CA ASP A 254 -2.25 -3.77 -18.60
C ASP A 254 -2.78 -4.20 -17.20
N LEU A 255 -2.45 -5.42 -16.76
CA LEU A 255 -2.93 -6.00 -15.50
C LEU A 255 -4.48 -6.04 -15.41
N ASN A 256 -5.17 -6.42 -16.50
CA ASN A 256 -6.63 -6.49 -16.58
C ASN A 256 -7.20 -7.61 -15.68
N THR A 257 -7.31 -7.29 -14.39
CA THR A 257 -7.83 -8.18 -13.35
C THR A 257 -9.31 -8.52 -13.49
N PRO A 258 -10.21 -7.66 -14.02
CA PRO A 258 -11.58 -8.08 -14.34
C PRO A 258 -11.64 -9.25 -15.33
N GLU A 259 -10.82 -9.22 -16.37
CA GLU A 259 -10.75 -10.32 -17.34
C GLU A 259 -10.11 -11.58 -16.74
N ALA A 260 -9.07 -11.42 -15.92
CA ALA A 260 -8.49 -12.53 -15.15
C ALA A 260 -9.52 -13.20 -14.22
N ILE A 261 -10.37 -12.42 -13.55
CA ILE A 261 -11.47 -12.93 -12.69
C ILE A 261 -12.54 -13.64 -13.54
N ALA A 262 -12.87 -13.12 -14.72
CA ALA A 262 -13.78 -13.79 -15.65
C ALA A 262 -13.22 -15.13 -16.14
N ALA A 263 -11.91 -15.22 -16.38
CA ALA A 263 -11.24 -16.48 -16.68
C ALA A 263 -11.31 -17.46 -15.49
N LEU A 264 -11.06 -17.00 -14.26
CA LEU A 264 -11.19 -17.82 -13.05
C LEU A 264 -12.59 -18.44 -12.90
N HIS A 265 -13.66 -17.70 -13.23
CA HIS A 265 -15.01 -18.26 -13.24
C HIS A 265 -15.16 -19.44 -14.22
N LYS A 266 -14.59 -19.35 -15.42
CA LYS A 266 -14.64 -20.43 -16.42
C LYS A 266 -13.84 -21.65 -15.95
N ILE A 267 -12.65 -21.42 -15.40
CA ILE A 267 -11.78 -22.48 -14.87
C ILE A 267 -12.47 -23.21 -13.71
N SER A 268 -13.10 -22.46 -12.79
CA SER A 268 -13.85 -23.03 -11.67
C SER A 268 -15.04 -23.89 -12.13
N GLN A 269 -15.73 -23.49 -13.21
CA GLN A 269 -16.83 -24.25 -13.80
C GLN A 269 -16.36 -25.54 -14.47
N ALA A 270 -15.17 -25.53 -15.08
CA ALA A 270 -14.52 -26.71 -15.65
C ALA A 270 -13.91 -27.64 -14.58
N SER A 271 -13.93 -27.24 -13.29
CA SER A 271 -13.33 -27.97 -12.18
C SER A 271 -11.82 -28.24 -12.33
N ASP A 272 -11.12 -27.40 -13.09
CA ASP A 272 -9.65 -27.40 -13.15
C ASP A 272 -9.07 -26.67 -11.93
N TRP A 273 -9.20 -27.29 -10.77
CA TRP A 273 -8.88 -26.66 -9.49
C TRP A 273 -7.37 -26.46 -9.28
N ALA A 274 -6.52 -27.25 -9.94
CA ALA A 274 -5.07 -27.09 -9.87
C ALA A 274 -4.62 -25.79 -10.55
N ALA A 275 -5.08 -25.54 -11.79
CA ALA A 275 -4.78 -24.29 -12.49
C ALA A 275 -5.48 -23.09 -11.83
N PHE A 276 -6.71 -23.30 -11.34
CA PHE A 276 -7.46 -22.28 -10.60
C PHE A 276 -6.71 -21.79 -9.36
N ASP A 277 -6.25 -22.70 -8.50
CA ASP A 277 -5.54 -22.34 -7.27
C ASP A 277 -4.21 -21.63 -7.58
N ALA A 278 -3.46 -22.10 -8.58
CA ALA A 278 -2.23 -21.43 -9.02
C ALA A 278 -2.51 -20.01 -9.58
N SER A 279 -3.61 -19.83 -10.30
CA SER A 279 -4.05 -18.51 -10.77
C SER A 279 -4.53 -17.60 -9.64
N MET A 280 -5.23 -18.12 -8.63
CA MET A 280 -5.61 -17.35 -7.44
C MET A 280 -4.38 -16.90 -6.65
N GLN A 281 -3.38 -17.78 -6.51
CA GLN A 281 -2.09 -17.44 -5.90
C GLN A 281 -1.34 -16.35 -6.67
N LEU A 282 -1.32 -16.42 -8.01
CA LEU A 282 -0.73 -15.36 -8.85
C LEU A 282 -1.39 -13.99 -8.62
N LEU A 283 -2.71 -13.97 -8.38
CA LEU A 283 -3.42 -12.75 -8.02
C LEU A 283 -3.24 -12.34 -6.56
N GLY A 284 -2.55 -13.13 -5.73
CA GLY A 284 -2.36 -12.93 -4.29
C GLY A 284 -3.63 -13.17 -3.46
N ILE A 285 -4.63 -13.86 -4.01
CA ILE A 285 -5.87 -14.17 -3.29
C ILE A 285 -5.74 -15.55 -2.65
N ASP A 286 -5.38 -15.57 -1.37
CA ASP A 286 -5.24 -16.81 -0.61
C ASP A 286 -6.49 -17.11 0.24
N TYR A 287 -7.15 -18.23 -0.01
CA TYR A 287 -8.31 -18.70 0.78
C TYR A 287 -7.95 -19.15 2.21
N GLU A 288 -6.67 -19.47 2.44
CA GLU A 288 -6.11 -19.90 3.72
C GLU A 288 -5.55 -18.74 4.54
N GLN A 289 -5.37 -17.56 3.92
CA GLN A 289 -5.29 -16.29 4.64
C GLN A 289 -6.64 -16.01 5.31
N THR A 290 -6.88 -16.70 6.42
CA THR A 290 -7.83 -16.29 7.44
C THR A 290 -7.51 -14.85 7.82
N ALA A 291 -8.55 -14.01 7.90
CA ALA A 291 -8.45 -12.67 8.49
C ALA A 291 -7.51 -12.69 9.69
N GLY A 292 -6.38 -11.97 9.61
CA GLY A 292 -5.41 -11.88 10.69
C GLY A 292 -4.96 -13.23 11.24
N GLY A 293 -4.15 -13.98 10.49
CA GLY A 293 -3.41 -15.09 11.06
C GLY A 293 -2.67 -14.62 12.32
N LEU A 294 -2.88 -15.32 13.43
CA LEU A 294 -2.04 -15.17 14.61
C LEU A 294 -0.59 -15.32 14.14
N SER A 295 0.26 -14.33 14.42
CA SER A 295 1.71 -14.49 14.29
C SER A 295 2.16 -15.78 14.99
N PRO A 296 3.33 -16.35 14.64
CA PRO A 296 3.86 -17.53 15.34
C PRO A 296 3.85 -17.37 16.87
N GLN A 297 4.06 -16.15 17.36
CA GLN A 297 3.95 -15.81 18.78
C GLN A 297 2.52 -15.90 19.32
N GLN A 298 1.54 -15.39 18.58
CA GLN A 298 0.14 -15.46 18.98
C GLN A 298 -0.40 -16.90 18.93
N GLU A 299 0.07 -17.74 18.02
CA GLU A 299 -0.24 -19.17 18.03
C GLU A 299 0.39 -19.89 19.23
N ALA A 300 1.64 -19.56 19.57
CA ALA A 300 2.28 -20.07 20.77
C ALA A 300 1.50 -19.66 22.03
N ASN A 301 1.09 -18.39 22.12
CA ASN A 301 0.28 -17.88 23.24
C ASN A 301 -1.08 -18.58 23.33
N ALA A 302 -1.74 -18.81 22.19
CA ALA A 302 -3.00 -19.55 22.15
C ALA A 302 -2.85 -20.99 22.65
N LYS A 303 -1.79 -21.70 22.27
CA LYS A 303 -1.50 -23.05 22.76
C LYS A 303 -1.28 -23.08 24.27
N VAL A 304 -0.56 -22.10 24.80
CA VAL A 304 -0.34 -21.94 26.26
C VAL A 304 -1.66 -21.68 26.99
N ALA A 305 -2.48 -20.77 26.47
CA ALA A 305 -3.79 -20.46 27.05
C ALA A 305 -4.75 -21.67 27.02
N ILE A 306 -4.77 -22.44 25.93
CA ILE A 306 -5.57 -23.68 25.84
C ILE A 306 -5.10 -24.71 26.87
N ALA A 307 -3.79 -24.89 27.04
CA ALA A 307 -3.25 -25.79 28.06
C ALA A 307 -3.62 -25.34 29.49
N ALA A 308 -3.54 -24.04 29.77
CA ALA A 308 -3.95 -23.46 31.05
C ALA A 308 -5.45 -23.66 31.31
N ARG A 309 -6.29 -23.50 30.29
CA ARG A 309 -7.73 -23.80 30.38
C ARG A 309 -7.99 -25.28 30.68
N THR A 310 -7.30 -26.19 30.01
CA THR A 310 -7.44 -27.64 30.27
C THR A 310 -7.06 -27.97 31.72
N ALA A 311 -5.98 -27.37 32.24
CA ALA A 311 -5.58 -27.51 33.64
C ALA A 311 -6.65 -26.94 34.61
N ALA A 312 -7.20 -25.75 34.30
CA ALA A 312 -8.26 -25.14 35.10
C ALA A 312 -9.52 -26.02 35.15
N ARG A 313 -9.93 -26.63 34.02
CA ARG A 313 -11.04 -27.58 33.98
C ARG A 313 -10.76 -28.84 34.78
N ALA A 314 -9.55 -29.41 34.70
CA ALA A 314 -9.15 -30.57 35.48
C ALA A 314 -9.19 -30.28 37.00
N ALA A 315 -8.82 -29.06 37.40
CA ALA A 315 -8.89 -28.58 38.77
C ALA A 315 -10.30 -28.13 39.21
N LYS A 316 -11.33 -28.27 38.34
CA LYS A 316 -12.71 -27.80 38.56
C LYS A 316 -12.81 -26.28 38.82
N ASN A 317 -11.83 -25.50 38.37
CA ASN A 317 -11.89 -24.04 38.37
C ASN A 317 -12.59 -23.54 37.08
N PHE A 318 -13.92 -23.61 37.08
CA PHE A 318 -14.72 -23.27 35.91
C PHE A 318 -14.69 -21.77 35.58
N ALA A 319 -14.59 -20.90 36.59
CA ALA A 319 -14.48 -19.46 36.40
C ALA A 319 -13.25 -19.07 35.58
N GLU A 320 -12.09 -19.67 35.90
CA GLU A 320 -10.85 -19.43 35.15
C GLU A 320 -10.90 -20.05 33.75
N SER A 321 -11.52 -21.23 33.60
CA SER A 321 -11.75 -21.85 32.30
C SER A 321 -12.60 -20.98 31.37
N ASP A 322 -13.65 -20.36 31.90
CA ASP A 322 -14.55 -19.49 31.14
C ASP A 322 -13.86 -18.16 30.79
N ARG A 323 -13.11 -17.56 31.73
CA ARG A 323 -12.29 -16.36 31.45
C ARG A 323 -11.34 -16.60 30.27
N ILE A 324 -10.59 -17.71 30.29
CA ILE A 324 -9.64 -18.04 29.22
C ILE A 324 -10.36 -18.33 27.89
N ARG A 325 -11.52 -19.01 27.92
CA ARG A 325 -12.32 -19.24 26.71
C ARG A 325 -12.75 -17.92 26.08
N ASP A 326 -13.21 -16.97 26.88
CA ASP A 326 -13.73 -15.70 26.40
C ASP A 326 -12.59 -14.81 25.87
N GLU A 327 -11.41 -14.86 26.48
CA GLU A 327 -10.18 -14.23 25.95
C GLU A 327 -9.74 -14.83 24.61
N LEU A 328 -9.77 -16.15 24.48
CA LEU A 328 -9.48 -16.84 23.23
C LEU A 328 -10.52 -16.48 22.15
N ALA A 329 -11.80 -16.39 22.50
CA ALA A 329 -12.86 -15.98 21.58
C ALA A 329 -12.70 -14.52 21.13
N ALA A 330 -12.30 -13.63 22.04
CA ALA A 330 -11.97 -12.24 21.72
C ALA A 330 -10.75 -12.16 20.77
N ALA A 331 -9.80 -13.09 20.90
CA ALA A 331 -8.66 -13.26 19.99
C ALA A 331 -8.99 -14.03 18.69
N GLY A 332 -10.28 -14.31 18.41
CA GLY A 332 -10.70 -14.98 17.18
C GLY A 332 -10.51 -16.49 17.17
N ILE A 333 -10.37 -17.13 18.33
CA ILE A 333 -10.18 -18.56 18.51
C ILE A 333 -11.42 -19.15 19.19
N VAL A 334 -12.12 -20.03 18.49
CA VAL A 334 -13.30 -20.73 19.01
C VAL A 334 -12.88 -22.13 19.45
N LEU A 335 -13.18 -22.45 20.70
CA LEU A 335 -12.93 -23.77 21.28
C LEU A 335 -14.16 -24.66 21.12
N GLU A 336 -13.93 -25.93 20.79
CA GLU A 336 -14.95 -26.97 20.66
C GLU A 336 -14.54 -28.14 21.57
N ASP A 337 -15.30 -28.36 22.64
CA ASP A 337 -15.04 -29.47 23.57
C ASP A 337 -15.79 -30.72 23.09
N GLY A 338 -15.06 -31.82 22.85
CA GLY A 338 -15.64 -33.11 22.46
C GLY A 338 -15.17 -34.27 23.33
N PRO A 339 -15.69 -35.49 23.10
CA PRO A 339 -15.31 -36.70 23.85
C PRO A 339 -13.81 -37.03 23.77
N GLY A 340 -13.13 -36.58 22.72
CA GLY A 340 -11.68 -36.76 22.50
C GLY A 340 -10.81 -35.61 23.02
N GLY A 341 -11.37 -34.64 23.74
CA GLY A 341 -10.67 -33.44 24.22
C GLY A 341 -11.15 -32.14 23.56
N THR A 342 -10.46 -31.04 23.88
CA THR A 342 -10.74 -29.72 23.30
C THR A 342 -10.04 -29.59 21.94
N THR A 343 -10.82 -29.49 20.88
CA THR A 343 -10.37 -29.01 19.57
C THR A 343 -10.62 -27.50 19.47
N TRP A 344 -9.99 -26.84 18.51
CA TRP A 344 -10.21 -25.42 18.28
C TRP A 344 -10.20 -25.11 16.80
N ARG A 345 -10.89 -24.05 16.44
CA ARG A 345 -10.89 -23.47 15.11
C ARG A 345 -10.82 -21.96 15.21
N ARG A 346 -10.38 -21.32 14.13
CA ARG A 346 -10.47 -19.86 14.01
C ARG A 346 -11.94 -19.47 13.78
N ALA A 347 -12.35 -18.35 14.33
CA ALA A 347 -13.72 -17.83 14.23
C ALA A 347 -14.11 -17.52 12.78
#